data_AF-A0A6N8G0Z0-F1
#
_entry.id   AF-A0A6N8G0Z0-F1
#
_cell.length_a   1.000
_cell.length_b   1.000
_cell.length_c   1.000
_cell.angle_alpha   90.00
_cell.angle_beta   90.00
_cell.angle_gamma   90.00
#
_symmetry.space_group_name_H-M   'P 1'
#
loop_
_entity.id
_entity.type
_entity.pdbx_description
1 polymer ?
#
loop_
_entity_poly.entity_id
_entity_poly.type
_entity_poly.pdbx_seq_one_letter_code
_entity_poly.pdbx_strand_id
1 'polypeptide(L)' 'MDTKQLADYLGIAKRKVKLADAPTVLELTGFSVGGVPPFGHKTQLRTLIEKFVLSQPEVHFA' A
#
# COMPACT_ATOMS: atom_id res chain seq x y z
N MET A 1 -7.75 5.08 3.53
CA MET A 1 -7.49 5.04 2.07
C MET A 1 -8.69 5.61 1.33
N ASP A 2 -8.56 6.79 0.73
CA ASP A 2 -9.53 7.31 -0.22
C ASP A 2 -9.28 6.73 -1.62
N THR A 3 -10.14 5.80 -2.04
CA THR A 3 -10.00 5.11 -3.33
C THR A 3 -10.27 6.00 -4.53
N LYS A 4 -11.01 7.12 -4.36
CA LYS A 4 -11.25 8.09 -5.42
C LYS A 4 -9.98 8.91 -5.64
N GLN A 5 -9.42 9.48 -4.57
CA GLN A 5 -8.20 10.27 -4.65
C GLN A 5 -7.02 9.44 -5.21
N LEU A 6 -6.90 8.17 -4.82
CA LEU A 6 -5.89 7.26 -5.37
C LEU A 6 -6.10 6.99 -6.87
N ALA A 7 -7.34 6.76 -7.29
CA ALA A 7 -7.68 6.53 -8.69
C ALA A 7 -7.38 7.76 -9.56
N ASP A 8 -7.74 8.96 -9.06
CA ASP A 8 -7.47 10.24 -9.71
C ASP A 8 -5.96 10.48 -9.84
N TYR A 9 -5.18 10.23 -8.78
CA TYR A 9 -3.71 10.34 -8.80
C TYR A 9 -3.05 9.38 -9.81
N LEU A 10 -3.60 8.16 -9.94
CA LEU A 10 -3.10 7.15 -10.87
C LEU A 10 -3.63 7.29 -12.30
N GLY A 11 -4.62 8.17 -12.54
CA GLY A 11 -5.27 8.33 -13.84
C GLY A 11 -6.07 7.09 -14.29
N ILE A 12 -6.66 6.35 -13.34
CA ILE A 12 -7.42 5.11 -13.62
C ILE A 12 -8.86 5.19 -13.14
N ALA A 13 -9.73 4.34 -13.68
CA ALA A 13 -11.09 4.22 -13.17
C ALA A 13 -11.10 3.65 -11.74
N LYS A 14 -11.90 4.22 -10.83
CA LYS A 14 -12.04 3.80 -9.42
C LYS A 14 -12.25 2.30 -9.24
N ARG A 15 -13.00 1.63 -10.14
CA ARG A 15 -13.24 0.17 -10.11
C ARG A 15 -11.98 -0.69 -10.25
N LYS A 16 -10.87 -0.12 -10.71
CA LYS A 16 -9.57 -0.78 -10.81
C LYS A 16 -8.77 -0.74 -9.52
N VAL A 17 -9.15 0.11 -8.56
CA VAL A 17 -8.57 0.15 -7.22
C VAL A 17 -9.25 -0.91 -6.36
N LYS A 18 -8.49 -1.90 -5.89
CA LYS A 18 -8.98 -3.03 -5.09
C LYS A 18 -7.96 -3.39 -4.02
N LEU A 19 -8.45 -3.93 -2.90
CA LEU A 19 -7.59 -4.59 -1.93
C LEU A 19 -7.15 -5.95 -2.49
N ALA A 20 -5.89 -6.30 -2.27
CA ALA A 20 -5.37 -7.63 -2.59
C ALA A 20 -5.96 -8.68 -1.64
N ASP A 21 -6.16 -9.90 -2.13
CA ASP A 21 -6.53 -11.03 -1.29
C ASP A 21 -5.33 -11.58 -0.50
N ALA A 22 -5.60 -12.39 0.53
CA ALA A 22 -4.56 -12.90 1.41
C ALA A 22 -3.47 -13.73 0.70
N PRO A 23 -3.80 -14.63 -0.25
CA PRO A 23 -2.79 -15.33 -1.05
C PRO A 23 -1.87 -14.36 -1.81
N THR A 24 -2.43 -13.35 -2.47
CA THR A 24 -1.67 -12.35 -3.23
C THR A 24 -0.74 -11.55 -2.33
N VAL A 25 -1.21 -11.15 -1.14
CA VAL A 25 -0.40 -10.42 -0.16
C VAL A 25 0.80 -11.27 0.27
N LEU A 26 0.58 -12.52 0.64
CA LEU A 26 1.65 -13.43 1.07
C LEU A 26 2.66 -13.68 -0.05
N GLU A 27 2.20 -13.92 -1.27
CA GLU A 27 3.06 -14.20 -2.42
C GLU A 27 4.00 -13.04 -2.75
N LEU A 28 3.46 -11.81 -2.81
CA LEU A 28 4.21 -10.62 -3.22
C LEU A 28 5.06 -10.03 -2.09
N THR A 29 4.54 -10.03 -0.87
CA THR A 29 5.22 -9.38 0.27
C THR A 29 6.09 -10.35 1.06
N GLY A 30 5.72 -11.63 1.12
CA GLY A 30 6.30 -12.62 2.03
C GLY A 30 5.71 -12.60 3.44
N PHE A 31 4.73 -11.74 3.72
CA PHE A 31 4.10 -11.58 5.04
C PHE A 31 2.61 -11.87 4.98
N SER A 32 2.05 -12.41 6.06
CA SER A 32 0.62 -12.62 6.18
C SER A 32 -0.13 -11.30 6.39
N VAL A 33 -1.40 -11.28 5.99
CA VAL A 33 -2.31 -10.15 6.26
C VAL A 33 -2.36 -9.89 7.77
N GLY A 34 -2.36 -8.61 8.15
CA GLY A 34 -2.42 -8.17 9.55
C GLY A 34 -1.09 -7.73 10.17
N GLY A 35 0.03 -7.98 9.50
CA GLY A 35 1.37 -7.56 9.94
C GLY A 35 2.35 -7.36 8.79
N VAL A 36 1.86 -6.80 7.68
CA VAL A 36 2.71 -6.53 6.51
C VAL A 36 3.52 -5.26 6.79
N PRO A 37 4.86 -5.33 6.92
CA PRO A 37 5.67 -4.14 7.12
C PRO A 37 5.63 -3.25 5.86
N PRO A 38 5.89 -1.94 5.96
CA PRO A 38 5.92 -1.05 4.78
C PRO A 38 7.16 -1.25 3.88
N PHE A 39 8.16 -1.99 4.34
CA PHE A 39 9.43 -2.26 3.64
C PHE A 39 9.88 -3.71 3.82
N GLY A 40 10.89 -4.13 3.04
CA GLY A 40 11.46 -5.48 3.13
C GLY A 40 10.61 -6.56 2.48
N HIS A 41 9.72 -6.18 1.55
CA HIS A 41 8.91 -7.13 0.80
C HIS A 41 9.76 -8.04 -0.08
N LYS A 42 9.30 -9.29 -0.26
CA LYS A 42 9.92 -10.27 -1.16
C LYS A 42 10.03 -9.75 -2.60
N THR A 43 9.02 -9.05 -3.09
CA THR A 43 9.02 -8.39 -4.40
C THR A 43 9.04 -6.87 -4.22
N GLN A 44 9.83 -6.15 -5.02
CA GLN A 44 9.80 -4.70 -5.03
C GLN A 44 8.46 -4.19 -5.60
N LEU A 45 7.68 -3.52 -4.76
CA LEU A 45 6.37 -2.96 -5.14
C LEU A 45 6.49 -1.45 -5.39
N ARG A 46 5.65 -0.94 -6.30
CA ARG A 46 5.46 0.50 -6.44
C ARG A 46 4.71 1.01 -5.20
N THR A 47 5.42 1.69 -4.32
CA THR A 47 4.86 2.23 -3.07
C THR A 47 4.46 3.69 -3.22
N LEU A 48 3.29 4.05 -2.71
CA LEU A 48 2.83 5.42 -2.59
C LEU A 48 2.68 5.75 -1.11
N ILE A 49 3.12 6.95 -0.73
CA ILE A 49 3.02 7.48 0.64
C ILE A 49 2.21 8.78 0.56
N GLU A 50 1.24 8.95 1.45
CA GLU A 50 0.48 10.20 1.52
C GLU A 50 1.40 11.36 1.93
N LYS A 51 1.24 12.53 1.29
CA LYS A 51 2.12 13.69 1.51
C LYS A 51 2.19 14.14 2.98
N PHE A 52 1.09 14.00 3.72
CA PHE A 52 1.01 14.35 5.13
C PHE A 52 1.99 13.54 6.01
N VAL A 53 2.27 12.29 5.63
CA VAL A 53 3.23 11.42 6.33
C VAL A 53 4.62 12.05 6.33
N LEU A 54 5.01 12.73 5.25
CA LEU A 54 6.30 13.41 5.13
C LEU A 54 6.42 14.65 6.03
N SER A 55 5.31 15.12 6.60
CA SER A 55 5.31 16.23 7.56
C SER A 55 5.54 15.75 9.01
N GLN A 56 5.62 14.45 9.23
CA GLN A 56 5.87 13.87 10.55
C GLN A 56 7.37 13.65 10.76
N PRO A 57 7.93 13.98 11.95
CA PRO A 57 9.33 13.75 12.25
C PRO A 57 9.66 12.25 12.39
N GLU A 58 8.67 11.44 12.76
CA GLU A 58 8.77 9.99 12.89
C GLU A 58 7.45 9.31 12.51
N VAL A 59 7.54 8.08 12.01
CA VAL A 59 6.38 7.28 11.59
C VAL A 59 6.58 5.85 12.09
N HIS A 60 5.61 5.35 12.86
CA HIS A 60 5.65 4.02 13.46
C HIS A 60 4.79 3.04 12.67
N PHE A 61 5.26 1.80 12.56
CA PHE A 61 4.57 0.69 11.91
C PHE A 61 4.53 -0.50 12.87
N ALA A 62 3.40 -1.19 12.93
CA ALA A 62 3.18 -2.35 13.78
C ALA A 62 3.50 -3.67 13.06
#